data_AF-A0A0N4Z9X8-F1
#
_entry.id   AF-A0A0N4Z9X8-F1
#
_cell.length_a   1.000
_cell.length_b   1.000
_cell.length_c   1.000
_cell.angle_alpha   90.00
_cell.angle_beta   90.00
_cell.angle_gamma   90.00
#
_symmetry.space_group_name_H-M   'P 1'
#
loop_
_entity.id
_entity.type
_entity.pdbx_description
1 polymer ?
#
loop_
_entity_poly.entity_id
_entity_poly.type
_entity_poly.pdbx_seq_one_letter_code
_entity_poly.pdbx_strand_id
1 'polypeptide(L)'
;MNILPKKNWHVLRRENIQKVRRDEKNAEETERRRLERIQKAEHEVKLQELRKQKIGHNSSPSTFLKHINLFEDKEIEGNEEKNEEYEKEKKDKINKFESRLGIKKMFAEGTNELDKKKSWYETSPTRFYEGNHEDGKKNWKDMIKERTDKDKEEFKKMLLDEIKIQKRKDKKKKHISRDEKNKKKEDTLKKLREERLNREKGEKRKINNLLGIKEELLCIEDTSKTKKSRPMYNSMYHPELARRH
;
A
#
# COMPACT_ATOMS: atom_id res chain seq x y z
N MET A 1 7.53 36.33 15.08
CA MET A 1 6.52 36.11 14.01
C MET A 1 6.97 34.95 13.11
N ASN A 2 6.05 34.07 12.67
CA ASN A 2 6.37 33.00 11.72
C ASN A 2 6.31 33.52 10.27
N ILE A 3 7.43 33.48 9.57
CA ILE A 3 7.56 33.96 8.17
C ILE A 3 7.44 32.83 7.14
N LEU A 4 7.45 31.57 7.57
CA LEU A 4 7.50 30.40 6.69
C LEU A 4 6.28 30.28 5.75
N PRO A 5 5.03 30.55 6.21
CA PRO A 5 3.84 30.57 5.34
C PRO A 5 3.95 31.54 4.16
N LYS A 6 4.69 32.65 4.35
CA LYS A 6 4.85 33.70 3.34
C LYS A 6 5.87 33.34 2.25
N LYS A 7 6.64 32.25 2.41
CA LYS A 7 7.65 31.82 1.44
C LYS A 7 7.10 30.80 0.44
N ASN A 8 7.41 31.00 -0.84
CA ASN A 8 6.90 30.18 -1.95
C ASN A 8 7.46 28.74 -1.95
N TRP A 9 8.58 28.49 -1.29
CA TRP A 9 9.18 27.16 -1.16
C TRP A 9 8.61 26.34 0.02
N HIS A 10 7.69 26.91 0.82
CA HIS A 10 7.17 26.19 1.97
C HIS A 10 6.37 24.96 1.57
N VAL A 11 6.85 23.78 1.96
CA VAL A 11 6.25 22.47 1.65
C VAL A 11 4.77 22.37 2.04
N LEU A 12 4.37 22.97 3.16
CA LEU A 12 2.98 22.89 3.65
C LEU A 12 2.04 23.91 3.00
N ARG A 13 2.54 24.77 2.11
CA ARG A 13 1.69 25.66 1.34
C ARG A 13 0.78 24.81 0.44
N ARG A 14 -0.52 25.12 0.43
CA ARG A 14 -1.53 24.39 -0.35
C ARG A 14 -1.14 24.20 -1.82
N GLU A 15 -0.58 25.23 -2.45
CA GLU A 15 -0.11 25.19 -3.84
C GLU A 15 1.00 24.15 -4.07
N ASN A 16 1.94 24.02 -3.13
CA ASN A 16 3.03 23.07 -3.24
C ASN A 16 2.54 21.63 -2.99
N ILE A 17 1.66 21.44 -2.02
CA ILE A 17 0.98 20.15 -1.79
C ILE A 17 0.21 19.73 -3.05
N GLN A 18 -0.49 20.66 -3.71
CA GLN A 18 -1.22 20.37 -4.95
C GLN A 18 -0.31 20.04 -6.12
N LYS A 19 0.85 20.69 -6.24
CA LYS A 19 1.86 20.34 -7.26
C LYS A 19 2.37 18.92 -7.05
N VAL A 20 2.77 18.59 -5.82
CA VAL A 20 3.22 17.23 -5.47
C VAL A 20 2.13 16.19 -5.80
N ARG A 21 0.88 16.43 -5.40
CA ARG A 21 -0.23 15.52 -5.74
C ARG A 21 -0.45 15.35 -7.24
N ARG A 22 -0.29 16.42 -8.03
CA ARG A 22 -0.40 16.34 -9.49
C ARG A 22 0.73 15.51 -10.08
N ASP A 23 1.95 15.72 -9.61
CA ASP A 23 3.13 14.99 -10.07
C ASP A 23 3.05 13.50 -9.69
N GLU A 24 2.61 13.20 -8.47
CA GLU A 24 2.33 11.83 -8.01
C GLU A 24 1.25 11.15 -8.85
N LYS A 25 0.14 11.86 -9.12
CA LYS A 25 -0.95 11.35 -9.96
C LYS A 25 -0.48 11.09 -11.39
N ASN A 26 0.29 12.01 -11.98
CA ASN A 26 0.84 11.85 -13.32
C ASN A 26 1.79 10.64 -13.38
N ALA A 27 2.64 10.46 -12.37
CA ALA A 27 3.52 9.31 -12.28
C ALA A 27 2.71 8.00 -12.21
N GLU A 28 1.66 7.96 -11.39
CA GLU A 28 0.76 6.81 -11.27
C GLU A 28 0.05 6.49 -12.60
N GLU A 29 -0.47 7.50 -13.30
CA GLU A 29 -1.12 7.32 -14.61
C GLU A 29 -0.14 6.76 -15.67
N THR A 30 1.12 7.22 -15.67
CA THR A 30 2.13 6.70 -16.61
C THR A 30 2.50 5.25 -16.34
N GLU A 31 2.66 4.86 -15.08
CA GLU A 31 2.93 3.47 -14.70
C GLU A 31 1.74 2.56 -15.00
N ARG A 32 0.51 3.03 -14.73
CA ARG A 32 -0.70 2.30 -15.09
C ARG A 32 -0.79 2.08 -16.60
N ARG A 33 -0.57 3.12 -17.41
CA ARG A 33 -0.58 3.00 -18.88
C ARG A 33 0.50 2.05 -19.39
N ARG A 34 1.66 2.02 -18.73
CA ARG A 34 2.75 1.09 -19.04
C ARG A 34 2.34 -0.36 -18.75
N LEU A 35 1.74 -0.61 -17.59
CA LEU A 35 1.23 -1.93 -17.21
C LEU A 35 0.12 -2.40 -18.16
N GLU A 36 -0.82 -1.52 -18.50
CA GLU A 36 -1.88 -1.83 -19.47
C GLU A 36 -1.29 -2.22 -20.83
N ARG A 37 -0.23 -1.53 -21.28
CA ARG A 37 0.46 -1.87 -22.53
C ARG A 37 1.16 -3.23 -22.46
N ILE A 38 1.79 -3.55 -21.32
CA ILE A 38 2.42 -4.86 -21.08
C ILE A 38 1.36 -5.96 -21.10
N GLN A 39 0.28 -5.80 -20.34
CA GLN A 39 -0.82 -6.76 -20.28
C GLN A 39 -1.46 -6.99 -21.65
N LYS A 40 -1.65 -5.92 -22.43
CA LYS A 40 -2.17 -6.03 -23.80
C LYS A 40 -1.22 -6.82 -24.70
N ALA A 41 0.08 -6.55 -24.64
CA ALA A 41 1.08 -7.28 -25.41
C ALA A 41 1.14 -8.76 -25.00
N GLU A 42 1.10 -9.07 -23.70
CA GLU A 42 1.03 -10.44 -23.17
C GLU A 42 -0.22 -11.17 -23.68
N HIS A 43 -1.37 -10.49 -23.66
CA HIS A 43 -2.62 -11.04 -24.18
C HIS A 43 -2.54 -11.31 -25.69
N GLU A 44 -2.00 -10.38 -26.48
CA GLU A 44 -1.79 -10.54 -27.92
C GLU A 44 -0.84 -11.72 -28.23
N VAL A 45 0.26 -11.86 -27.49
CA VAL A 45 1.21 -12.97 -27.63
C VAL A 45 0.53 -14.31 -27.32
N LYS A 46 -0.19 -14.40 -26.20
CA LYS A 46 -0.93 -15.60 -25.82
C LYS A 46 -1.97 -15.98 -26.88
N LEU A 47 -2.67 -15.00 -27.42
CA LEU A 47 -3.70 -15.23 -28.44
C LEU A 47 -3.06 -15.67 -29.78
N GLN A 48 -1.91 -15.11 -30.15
CA GLN A 48 -1.13 -15.58 -31.29
C GLN A 48 -0.64 -17.01 -31.12
N GLU A 49 -0.17 -17.38 -29.92
CA GLU A 49 0.25 -18.74 -29.60
C GLU A 49 -0.91 -19.73 -29.75
N LEU A 50 -2.08 -19.42 -29.19
CA LEU A 50 -3.29 -20.23 -29.35
C LEU A 50 -3.72 -20.36 -30.81
N ARG A 51 -3.63 -19.28 -31.60
CA ARG A 51 -3.89 -19.32 -33.05
C ARG A 51 -2.91 -20.24 -33.77
N LYS A 52 -1.61 -20.17 -33.46
CA LYS A 52 -0.58 -21.04 -34.03
C LYS A 52 -0.80 -22.50 -33.67
N GLN A 53 -1.17 -22.80 -32.41
CA GLN A 53 -1.52 -24.15 -31.98
C GLN A 53 -2.74 -24.69 -32.73
N LYS A 54 -3.79 -23.87 -32.92
CA LYS A 54 -4.97 -24.24 -33.73
C LYS A 54 -4.62 -24.53 -35.19
N ILE A 55 -3.75 -23.72 -35.80
CA ILE A 55 -3.31 -23.89 -37.19
C ILE A 55 -2.42 -25.13 -37.36
N GLY A 56 -1.55 -25.41 -36.38
CA GLY A 56 -0.69 -26.60 -36.38
C GLY A 56 -1.42 -27.93 -36.20
N HIS A 57 -2.67 -27.93 -35.71
CA HIS A 57 -3.46 -29.15 -35.50
C HIS A 57 -4.35 -29.53 -36.70
N ASN A 58 -4.52 -28.64 -37.69
CA ASN A 58 -5.41 -28.84 -38.84
C ASN A 58 -4.68 -28.64 -40.19
N SER A 59 -3.52 -29.28 -40.38
CA SER A 59 -2.88 -29.39 -41.69
C SER A 59 -3.56 -30.48 -42.55
N SER A 60 -4.82 -30.28 -42.90
CA SER A 60 -5.48 -30.93 -44.04
C SER A 60 -6.16 -29.85 -44.88
N PRO A 61 -5.81 -29.69 -46.17
CA PRO A 61 -6.28 -28.58 -46.98
C PRO A 61 -7.68 -28.89 -47.51
N SER A 62 -8.73 -28.55 -46.76
CA SER A 62 -10.09 -28.49 -47.29
C SER A 62 -10.45 -27.04 -47.58
N THR A 63 -10.09 -26.61 -48.79
CA THR A 63 -10.65 -25.43 -49.44
C THR A 63 -12.17 -25.60 -49.59
N PHE A 64 -12.93 -24.54 -49.32
CA PHE A 64 -14.37 -24.35 -49.62
C PHE A 64 -15.45 -24.66 -48.56
N LEU A 65 -15.15 -24.81 -47.28
CA LEU A 65 -16.19 -24.54 -46.28
C LEU A 65 -15.65 -23.62 -45.20
N LYS A 66 -16.13 -22.36 -45.21
CA LYS A 66 -16.23 -21.58 -43.98
C LYS A 66 -16.86 -22.51 -42.96
N HIS A 67 -16.20 -22.72 -41.82
CA HIS A 67 -16.79 -23.47 -40.71
C HIS A 67 -18.15 -22.83 -40.45
N ILE A 68 -19.24 -23.53 -40.77
CA ILE A 68 -20.58 -22.97 -40.61
C ILE A 68 -20.78 -22.89 -39.11
N ASN A 69 -20.60 -21.70 -38.54
CA ASN A 69 -21.00 -21.45 -37.18
C ASN A 69 -22.52 -21.31 -37.21
N LEU A 70 -23.22 -22.43 -36.99
CA LEU A 70 -24.69 -22.45 -36.86
C LEU A 70 -25.23 -21.49 -35.77
N PHE A 71 -24.33 -20.93 -34.96
CA PHE A 71 -24.64 -20.03 -33.85
C PHE A 71 -24.06 -18.61 -34.02
N GLU A 72 -23.47 -18.27 -35.17
CA GLU A 72 -22.88 -16.93 -35.38
C GLU A 72 -23.93 -15.84 -35.24
N ASP A 73 -25.13 -16.06 -35.78
CA ASP A 73 -26.26 -15.13 -35.67
C ASP A 73 -26.76 -15.00 -34.22
N LYS A 74 -26.71 -16.08 -33.43
CA LYS A 74 -27.08 -16.09 -31.98
C LYS A 74 -26.03 -15.49 -31.05
N GLU A 75 -24.77 -15.42 -31.47
CA GLU A 75 -23.69 -14.78 -30.71
C GLU A 75 -23.65 -13.27 -30.97
N ILE A 76 -24.01 -12.84 -32.19
CA ILE A 76 -24.16 -11.41 -32.57
C ILE A 76 -25.45 -10.84 -31.98
N GLU A 77 -26.56 -11.58 -32.06
CA GLU A 77 -27.76 -11.39 -31.24
C GLU A 77 -27.54 -12.01 -29.86
N GLY A 78 -26.53 -11.53 -29.14
CA GLY A 78 -26.21 -12.05 -27.82
C GLY A 78 -27.47 -12.16 -26.98
N ASN A 79 -27.85 -13.37 -26.58
CA ASN A 79 -28.95 -13.58 -25.65
C ASN A 79 -28.70 -12.68 -24.43
N GLU A 80 -29.41 -11.56 -24.35
CA GLU A 80 -29.39 -10.66 -23.21
C GLU A 80 -29.97 -11.31 -21.94
N GLU A 81 -30.49 -12.53 -22.09
CA GLU A 81 -30.85 -13.45 -21.01
C GLU A 81 -29.58 -13.92 -20.27
N LYS A 82 -29.03 -13.02 -19.46
CA LYS A 82 -28.09 -13.38 -18.41
C LYS A 82 -28.79 -14.39 -17.51
N ASN A 83 -28.24 -15.60 -17.43
CA ASN A 83 -28.72 -16.58 -16.47
C ASN A 83 -28.64 -15.97 -15.06
N GLU A 84 -29.80 -15.66 -14.48
CA GLU A 84 -29.88 -15.03 -13.16
C GLU A 84 -29.20 -15.87 -12.10
N GLU A 85 -29.27 -17.20 -12.22
CA GLU A 85 -28.65 -18.13 -11.30
C GLU A 85 -27.13 -18.02 -11.35
N TYR A 86 -26.56 -17.80 -12.53
CA TYR A 86 -25.11 -17.61 -12.70
C TYR A 86 -24.62 -16.31 -12.09
N GLU A 87 -25.36 -15.21 -12.25
CA GLU A 87 -25.04 -13.93 -11.61
C GLU A 87 -25.17 -14.00 -10.09
N LYS A 88 -26.19 -14.71 -9.58
CA LYS A 88 -26.37 -14.99 -8.14
C LYS A 88 -25.20 -15.83 -7.61
N GLU A 89 -24.83 -16.90 -8.31
CA GLU A 89 -23.72 -17.78 -7.91
C GLU A 89 -22.38 -17.02 -7.93
N LYS A 90 -22.15 -16.14 -8.91
CA LYS A 90 -20.96 -15.29 -8.98
C LYS A 90 -20.92 -14.30 -7.81
N LYS A 91 -22.04 -13.66 -7.50
CA LYS A 91 -22.16 -12.78 -6.32
C LYS A 91 -21.93 -13.55 -5.02
N ASP A 92 -22.45 -14.77 -4.90
CA ASP A 92 -22.23 -15.61 -3.73
C ASP A 92 -20.77 -16.06 -3.58
N LYS A 93 -20.09 -16.37 -4.70
CA LYS A 93 -18.65 -16.66 -4.72
C LYS A 93 -17.85 -15.44 -4.23
N ILE A 94 -18.20 -14.24 -4.71
CA ILE A 94 -17.60 -12.98 -4.25
C ILE A 94 -17.87 -12.76 -2.75
N ASN A 95 -19.12 -12.87 -2.31
CA ASN A 95 -19.52 -12.72 -0.91
C ASN A 95 -18.78 -13.70 0.02
N LYS A 96 -18.66 -14.97 -0.39
CA LYS A 96 -17.90 -16.00 0.36
C LYS A 96 -16.42 -15.66 0.43
N PHE A 97 -15.83 -15.19 -0.67
CA PHE A 97 -14.44 -14.76 -0.72
C PHE A 97 -14.18 -13.54 0.17
N GLU A 98 -15.00 -12.50 0.06
CA GLU A 98 -14.93 -11.31 0.90
C GLU A 98 -15.15 -11.62 2.38
N SER A 99 -16.07 -12.53 2.69
CA SER A 99 -16.29 -12.99 4.08
C SER A 99 -15.10 -13.78 4.59
N ARG A 100 -14.50 -14.66 3.78
CA ARG A 100 -13.28 -15.43 4.12
C ARG A 100 -12.06 -14.54 4.34
N LEU A 101 -11.92 -13.47 3.56
CA LEU A 101 -10.87 -12.47 3.74
C LEU A 101 -11.21 -11.45 4.85
N GLY A 102 -12.41 -11.51 5.42
CA GLY A 102 -12.85 -10.54 6.42
C GLY A 102 -13.09 -9.13 5.85
N ILE A 103 -13.09 -8.93 4.54
CA ILE A 103 -13.32 -7.63 3.88
C ILE A 103 -14.66 -7.06 4.33
N LYS A 104 -15.72 -7.87 4.25
CA LYS A 104 -17.07 -7.47 4.71
C LYS A 104 -17.09 -7.10 6.20
N LYS A 105 -16.30 -7.79 7.03
CA LYS A 105 -16.16 -7.47 8.45
C LYS A 105 -15.45 -6.14 8.65
N MET A 106 -14.30 -5.94 8.01
CA MET A 106 -13.50 -4.71 8.10
C MET A 106 -14.27 -3.47 7.64
N PHE A 107 -15.12 -3.59 6.62
CA PHE A 107 -15.96 -2.48 6.14
C PHE A 107 -17.17 -2.21 7.03
N ALA A 108 -17.73 -3.24 7.67
CA ALA A 108 -18.85 -3.08 8.59
C ALA A 108 -18.41 -2.67 10.00
N GLU A 109 -17.16 -2.94 10.38
CA GLU A 109 -16.59 -2.58 11.67
C GLU A 109 -16.46 -1.05 11.77
N GLY A 110 -17.35 -0.43 12.56
CA GLY A 110 -17.44 1.02 12.73
C GLY A 110 -18.58 1.69 11.97
N THR A 111 -19.44 0.96 11.24
CA THR A 111 -20.70 1.50 10.75
C THR A 111 -21.77 1.46 11.84
N ASN A 112 -22.55 2.52 11.93
CA ASN A 112 -23.65 2.65 12.90
C ASN A 112 -24.71 1.55 12.74
N GLU A 113 -24.84 0.99 11.53
CA GLU A 113 -25.73 -0.13 11.19
C GLU A 113 -25.32 -1.45 11.86
N LEU A 114 -24.02 -1.78 11.86
CA LEU A 114 -23.52 -2.99 12.54
C LEU A 114 -23.61 -2.86 14.06
N ASP A 115 -23.28 -1.66 14.55
CA ASP A 115 -23.34 -1.30 15.98
C ASP A 115 -24.78 -1.14 16.49
N LYS A 116 -25.79 -1.20 15.61
CA LYS A 116 -27.20 -0.92 15.89
C LYS A 116 -27.42 0.41 16.62
N LYS A 117 -26.54 1.39 16.39
CA LYS A 117 -26.63 2.74 16.94
C LYS A 117 -27.33 3.61 15.91
N LYS A 118 -28.39 4.32 16.30
CA LYS A 118 -28.95 5.37 15.45
C LYS A 118 -27.99 6.56 15.41
N SER A 119 -27.81 7.12 14.23
CA SER A 119 -27.04 8.34 14.08
C SER A 119 -27.80 9.53 14.69
N TRP A 120 -27.09 10.56 15.15
CA TRP A 120 -27.71 11.72 15.82
C TRP A 120 -28.77 12.44 14.98
N TYR A 121 -28.74 12.28 13.65
CA TYR A 121 -29.71 12.83 12.70
C TYR A 121 -30.92 11.92 12.42
N GLU A 122 -30.88 10.63 12.78
CA GLU A 122 -32.00 9.69 12.64
C GLU A 122 -32.96 9.74 13.84
N THR A 123 -32.45 10.17 14.99
CA THR A 123 -33.26 10.42 16.18
C THR A 123 -33.70 11.88 16.20
N SER A 124 -34.98 12.15 15.94
CA SER A 124 -35.57 13.44 16.26
C SER A 124 -35.35 13.75 17.74
N PRO A 125 -34.82 14.93 18.10
CA PRO A 125 -34.67 15.30 19.50
C PRO A 125 -36.01 15.15 20.22
N THR A 126 -36.02 14.40 21.32
CA THR A 126 -37.20 14.25 22.17
C THR A 126 -37.64 15.64 22.61
N ARG A 127 -38.73 16.15 22.02
CA ARG A 127 -39.34 17.40 22.49
C ARG A 127 -39.94 17.08 23.85
N PHE A 128 -39.47 17.79 24.89
CA PHE A 128 -39.87 17.64 26.30
C PHE A 128 -41.36 17.89 26.61
N TYR A 129 -42.24 17.95 25.61
CA TYR A 129 -43.60 18.45 25.75
C TYR A 129 -44.70 17.38 25.82
N GLU A 130 -44.38 16.10 25.75
CA GLU A 130 -45.39 15.05 25.95
C GLU A 130 -44.85 13.96 26.89
N GLY A 131 -45.43 13.89 28.09
CA GLY A 131 -45.22 12.80 29.04
C GLY A 131 -44.94 13.27 30.47
N ASN A 132 -45.98 13.27 31.30
CA ASN A 132 -45.88 13.33 32.75
C ASN A 132 -44.89 12.27 33.29
N HIS A 133 -43.94 12.71 34.11
CA HIS A 133 -43.30 11.87 35.11
C HIS A 133 -43.01 12.75 36.34
N GLU A 134 -43.82 12.53 37.37
CA GLU A 134 -43.43 12.75 38.75
C GLU A 134 -42.17 11.92 38.99
N ASP A 135 -41.05 12.59 39.29
CA ASP A 135 -39.93 12.10 40.10
C ASP A 135 -38.83 13.19 40.08
N GLY A 136 -38.24 13.45 41.25
CA GLY A 136 -37.43 14.62 41.58
C GLY A 136 -36.50 15.14 40.47
N LYS A 137 -36.93 16.21 39.79
CA LYS A 137 -36.13 16.91 38.79
C LYS A 137 -34.96 17.61 39.49
N LYS A 138 -33.78 16.99 39.45
CA LYS A 138 -32.51 17.68 39.74
C LYS A 138 -32.44 18.93 38.87
N ASN A 139 -32.11 20.06 39.48
CA ASN A 139 -32.03 21.34 38.78
C ASN A 139 -31.01 21.24 37.63
N TRP A 140 -31.31 21.81 36.46
CA TRP A 140 -30.48 21.72 35.26
C TRP A 140 -29.03 22.19 35.53
N LYS A 141 -28.85 23.15 36.45
CA LYS A 141 -27.54 23.62 36.92
C LYS A 141 -26.72 22.53 37.63
N ASP A 142 -27.36 21.68 38.42
CA ASP A 142 -26.68 20.61 39.17
C ASP A 142 -26.29 19.46 38.23
N MET A 143 -27.11 19.18 37.23
CA MET A 143 -26.79 18.22 36.17
C MET A 143 -25.60 18.67 35.30
N ILE A 144 -25.50 19.97 35.01
CA ILE A 144 -24.34 20.54 34.30
C ILE A 144 -23.08 20.44 35.16
N LYS A 145 -23.17 20.79 36.45
CA LYS A 145 -22.02 20.67 37.37
C LYS A 145 -21.52 19.22 37.47
N GLU A 146 -22.43 18.27 37.68
CA GLU A 146 -22.09 16.84 37.79
C GLU A 146 -21.43 16.32 36.49
N ARG A 147 -21.88 16.78 35.31
CA ARG A 147 -21.26 16.45 34.03
C ARG A 147 -19.87 17.06 33.89
N THR A 148 -19.71 18.34 34.23
CA THR A 148 -18.41 19.01 34.18
C THR A 148 -17.40 18.42 35.15
N ASP A 149 -17.83 17.92 36.29
CA ASP A 149 -16.93 17.31 37.28
C ASP A 149 -16.50 15.90 36.87
N LYS A 150 -17.39 15.11 36.26
CA LYS A 150 -17.03 13.84 35.60
C LYS A 150 -16.02 14.05 34.47
N ASP A 151 -16.24 15.05 33.61
CA ASP A 151 -15.32 15.37 32.51
C ASP A 151 -13.92 15.78 33.04
N LYS A 152 -13.86 16.52 34.15
CA LYS A 152 -12.59 16.88 34.82
C LYS A 152 -11.88 15.65 35.40
N GLU A 153 -12.61 14.73 36.01
CA GLU A 153 -12.05 13.50 36.57
C GLU A 153 -11.51 12.57 35.49
N GLU A 154 -12.24 12.40 34.39
CA GLU A 154 -11.78 11.65 33.21
C GLU A 154 -10.52 12.27 32.62
N PHE A 155 -10.51 13.60 32.45
CA PHE A 155 -9.32 14.31 31.97
C PHE A 155 -8.12 14.12 32.90
N LYS A 156 -8.33 14.20 34.22
CA LYS A 156 -7.28 13.98 35.23
C LYS A 156 -6.74 12.54 35.17
N LYS A 157 -7.61 11.56 34.95
CA LYS A 157 -7.24 10.15 34.78
C LYS A 157 -6.41 9.93 33.52
N MET A 158 -6.83 10.49 32.39
CA MET A 158 -6.07 10.42 31.14
C MET A 158 -4.68 11.05 31.28
N LEU A 159 -4.57 12.20 31.95
CA LEU A 159 -3.30 12.87 32.20
C LEU A 159 -2.37 12.00 33.06
N LEU A 160 -2.90 11.36 34.11
CA LEU A 160 -2.15 10.44 34.96
C LEU A 160 -1.65 9.21 34.20
N ASP A 161 -2.46 8.65 33.31
CA ASP A 161 -2.08 7.51 32.46
C ASP A 161 -0.97 7.89 31.47
N GLU A 162 -1.04 9.06 30.84
CA GLU A 162 0.03 9.55 29.96
C GLU A 162 1.35 9.71 30.73
N ILE A 163 1.31 10.30 31.93
CA ILE A 163 2.49 10.42 32.81
C ILE A 163 3.06 9.03 33.15
N LYS A 164 2.20 8.03 33.38
CA LYS A 164 2.62 6.64 33.68
C LYS A 164 3.29 5.97 32.47
N ILE A 165 2.77 6.21 31.27
CA ILE A 165 3.34 5.72 30.01
C ILE A 165 4.72 6.34 29.77
N GLN A 166 4.88 7.64 29.97
CA GLN A 166 6.17 8.31 29.82
C GLN A 166 7.21 7.78 30.82
N LYS A 167 6.84 7.63 32.11
CA LYS A 167 7.73 7.03 33.12
C LYS A 167 8.17 5.61 32.75
N ARG A 168 7.27 4.80 32.16
CA ARG A 168 7.61 3.45 31.67
C ARG A 168 8.58 3.50 30.49
N LYS A 169 8.37 4.40 29.53
CA LYS A 169 9.28 4.62 28.39
C LYS A 169 10.67 5.05 28.86
N ASP A 170 10.76 5.93 29.84
CA ASP A 170 12.03 6.42 30.37
C ASP A 170 12.78 5.34 31.15
N LYS A 171 12.09 4.53 31.97
CA LYS A 171 12.69 3.35 32.60
C LYS A 171 13.24 2.37 31.56
N LYS A 172 12.47 2.08 30.49
CA LYS A 172 12.94 1.21 29.40
C LYS A 172 14.16 1.77 28.67
N LYS A 173 14.23 3.09 28.46
CA LYS A 173 15.41 3.76 27.88
C LYS A 173 16.63 3.73 28.79
N LYS A 174 16.45 3.73 30.12
CA LYS A 174 17.50 3.60 31.13
C LYS A 174 18.09 2.18 31.21
N HIS A 175 17.25 1.14 31.07
CA HIS A 175 17.70 -0.26 31.15
C HIS A 175 18.26 -0.83 29.84
N ILE A 176 18.07 -0.15 28.71
CA ILE A 176 18.70 -0.56 27.44
C ILE A 176 20.22 -0.27 27.51
N SER A 177 21.02 -1.33 27.39
CA SER A 177 22.48 -1.22 27.41
C SER A 177 22.98 -0.45 26.17
N ARG A 178 24.18 0.13 26.27
CA ARG A 178 24.83 0.78 25.12
C ARG A 178 25.04 -0.21 23.97
N ASP A 179 25.32 -1.47 24.28
CA ASP A 179 25.52 -2.53 23.30
C ASP A 179 24.23 -2.89 22.55
N GLU A 180 23.10 -2.92 23.25
CA GLU A 180 21.79 -3.19 22.63
C GLU A 180 21.35 -2.05 21.68
N LYS A 181 21.70 -0.80 22.02
CA LYS A 181 21.52 0.37 21.15
C LYS A 181 22.40 0.28 19.91
N ASN A 182 23.66 -0.13 20.07
CA ASN A 182 24.60 -0.26 18.96
C ASN A 182 24.19 -1.41 18.02
N LYS A 183 23.76 -2.56 18.56
CA LYS A 183 23.24 -3.69 17.77
C LYS A 183 22.02 -3.29 16.93
N LYS A 184 21.06 -2.56 17.50
CA LYS A 184 19.92 -2.04 16.74
C LYS A 184 20.34 -1.10 15.61
N LYS A 185 21.34 -0.25 15.84
CA LYS A 185 21.91 0.62 14.79
C LYS A 185 22.60 -0.18 13.70
N GLU A 186 23.38 -1.20 14.07
CA GLU A 186 24.02 -2.10 13.11
C GLU A 186 22.98 -2.86 12.28
N ASP A 187 21.91 -3.35 12.89
CA ASP A 187 20.82 -4.04 12.19
C ASP A 187 20.09 -3.08 11.23
N THR A 188 19.86 -1.82 11.63
CA THR A 188 19.32 -0.81 10.71
C THR A 188 20.29 -0.50 9.56
N LEU A 189 21.59 -0.46 9.82
CA LEU A 189 22.61 -0.19 8.80
C LEU A 189 22.74 -1.36 7.82
N LYS A 190 22.65 -2.61 8.30
CA LYS A 190 22.63 -3.82 7.47
C LYS A 190 21.44 -3.81 6.52
N LYS A 191 20.24 -3.47 6.99
CA LYS A 191 19.05 -3.32 6.14
C LYS A 191 19.25 -2.29 5.01
N LEU A 192 19.82 -1.12 5.34
CA LEU A 192 20.14 -0.08 4.34
C LEU A 192 21.20 -0.55 3.32
N ARG A 193 22.17 -1.37 3.74
CA ARG A 193 23.17 -1.95 2.84
C ARG A 193 22.55 -2.98 1.89
N GLU A 194 21.68 -3.84 2.39
CA GLU A 194 20.95 -4.82 1.58
C GLU A 194 20.04 -4.12 0.56
N GLU A 195 19.33 -3.09 0.98
CA GLU A 195 18.50 -2.27 0.08
C GLU A 195 19.34 -1.61 -1.02
N ARG A 196 20.48 -1.01 -0.67
CA ARG A 196 21.44 -0.46 -1.65
C ARG A 196 21.90 -1.53 -2.64
N LEU A 197 22.31 -2.70 -2.14
CA LEU A 197 22.82 -3.78 -2.99
C LEU A 197 21.74 -4.29 -3.95
N ASN A 198 20.48 -4.37 -3.51
CA ASN A 198 19.35 -4.75 -4.35
C ASN A 198 19.07 -3.70 -5.43
N ARG A 199 19.19 -2.40 -5.10
CA ARG A 199 19.08 -1.32 -6.08
C ARG A 199 20.18 -1.40 -7.13
N GLU A 200 21.43 -1.55 -6.70
CA GLU A 200 22.58 -1.70 -7.60
C GLU A 200 22.44 -2.94 -8.49
N LYS A 201 21.97 -4.08 -7.95
CA LYS A 201 21.66 -5.28 -8.74
C LYS A 201 20.59 -5.00 -9.81
N GLY A 202 19.54 -4.27 -9.45
CA GLY A 202 18.50 -3.87 -10.40
C GLY A 202 19.01 -2.95 -11.51
N GLU A 203 19.86 -1.99 -11.16
CA GLU A 203 20.50 -1.08 -12.13
C GLU A 203 21.48 -1.83 -13.03
N LYS A 204 22.30 -2.74 -12.48
CA LYS A 204 23.18 -3.62 -13.25
C LYS A 204 22.41 -4.50 -14.24
N ARG A 205 21.28 -5.08 -13.83
CA ARG A 205 20.41 -5.85 -14.74
C ARG A 205 19.91 -4.99 -15.90
N LYS A 206 19.47 -3.76 -15.62
CA LYS A 206 19.06 -2.80 -16.66
C LYS A 206 20.20 -2.49 -17.63
N ILE A 207 21.41 -2.26 -17.12
CA ILE A 207 22.62 -2.00 -17.92
C ILE A 207 22.99 -3.22 -18.76
N ASN A 208 23.01 -4.42 -18.16
CA ASN A 208 23.33 -5.66 -18.86
C ASN A 208 22.33 -5.94 -20.00
N ASN A 209 21.04 -5.75 -19.74
CA ASN A 209 19.99 -5.86 -20.77
C ASN A 209 20.18 -4.83 -21.88
N LEU A 210 20.59 -3.59 -21.55
CA LEU A 210 20.87 -2.55 -22.54
C LEU A 210 22.11 -2.86 -23.39
N LEU A 211 23.15 -3.40 -22.77
CA LEU A 211 24.42 -3.74 -23.43
C LEU A 211 24.40 -5.13 -24.09
N GLY A 212 23.30 -5.89 -23.97
CA GLY A 212 23.20 -7.26 -24.49
C GLY A 212 24.14 -8.25 -23.80
N ILE A 213 24.67 -7.91 -22.63
CA ILE A 213 25.55 -8.79 -21.84
C ILE A 213 24.64 -9.83 -21.18
N LYS A 214 24.59 -11.04 -21.74
CA LYS A 214 23.92 -12.18 -21.10
C LYS A 214 24.57 -12.44 -19.74
N GLU A 215 23.75 -12.57 -18.70
CA GLU A 215 24.18 -12.82 -17.31
C GLU A 215 25.06 -14.08 -17.17
N GLU A 216 25.05 -14.97 -18.17
CA GLU A 216 25.87 -16.19 -18.26
C GLU A 216 27.39 -15.94 -18.26
N LEU A 217 27.86 -14.74 -18.64
CA LEU A 217 29.30 -14.40 -18.60
C LEU A 217 29.82 -14.01 -17.21
N LEU A 218 28.94 -13.84 -16.21
CA LEU A 218 29.35 -13.44 -14.85
C LEU A 218 29.75 -14.62 -13.95
N CYS A 219 29.61 -15.86 -14.41
CA CYS A 219 30.06 -17.06 -13.68
C CYS A 219 31.48 -17.53 -14.06
N ILE A 220 32.17 -16.87 -14.99
CA ILE A 220 33.49 -17.32 -15.49
C ILE A 220 34.68 -16.62 -14.81
N GLU A 221 34.48 -15.54 -14.04
CA GLU A 221 35.60 -14.83 -13.41
C GLU A 221 35.74 -15.11 -11.91
N ASP A 222 36.07 -16.35 -11.52
CA ASP A 222 36.54 -16.64 -10.15
C ASP A 222 37.71 -17.64 -10.09
N THR A 223 38.41 -17.93 -11.20
CA THR A 223 39.59 -18.83 -11.18
C THR A 223 40.92 -18.20 -11.60
N SER A 224 40.99 -16.91 -11.95
CA SER A 224 42.27 -16.23 -12.22
C SER A 224 42.66 -15.25 -11.11
N LYS A 225 43.26 -15.78 -10.04
CA LYS A 225 44.10 -15.00 -9.11
C LYS A 225 45.35 -14.51 -9.84
N THR A 226 45.23 -13.49 -10.68
CA THR A 226 46.38 -12.64 -11.04
C THR A 226 46.54 -11.59 -9.95
N LYS A 227 47.72 -11.51 -9.34
CA LYS A 227 48.10 -10.55 -8.29
C LYS A 227 47.75 -9.12 -8.73
N LYS A 228 46.60 -8.61 -8.29
CA LYS A 228 46.22 -7.21 -8.47
C LYS A 228 47.11 -6.38 -7.54
N SER A 229 48.07 -5.67 -8.12
CA SER A 229 48.74 -4.55 -7.46
C SER A 229 47.67 -3.66 -6.83
N ARG A 230 47.73 -3.46 -5.51
CA ARG A 230 46.74 -2.65 -4.80
C ARG A 230 46.81 -1.23 -5.36
N PRO A 231 45.73 -0.65 -5.90
CA PRO A 231 45.76 0.74 -6.30
C PRO A 231 46.04 1.60 -5.06
N MET A 232 47.12 2.37 -5.13
CA MET A 232 47.50 3.32 -4.10
C MET A 232 46.38 4.36 -4.00
N TYR A 233 45.77 4.49 -2.82
CA TYR A 233 44.72 5.49 -2.61
C TYR A 233 45.28 6.89 -2.86
N ASN A 234 44.52 7.74 -3.57
CA ASN A 234 44.83 9.16 -3.67
C ASN A 234 44.75 9.79 -2.27
N SER A 235 45.90 10.27 -1.80
CA SER A 235 46.22 10.71 -0.44
C SER A 235 45.52 11.99 0.00
N MET A 236 44.71 12.62 -0.85
CA MET A 236 44.02 13.87 -0.53
C MET A 236 42.99 13.76 0.59
N TYR A 237 42.37 12.59 0.80
CA TYR A 237 41.19 12.50 1.68
C TYR A 237 41.40 11.66 2.94
N HIS A 238 42.45 10.82 3.01
CA HIS A 238 42.75 9.99 4.19
C HIS A 238 44.27 9.75 4.36
N PRO A 239 45.04 10.76 4.82
CA PRO A 239 46.50 10.65 4.94
C PRO A 239 46.96 9.66 6.02
N GLU A 240 46.12 9.36 7.01
CA GLU A 240 46.42 8.42 8.11
C GLU A 240 46.51 6.96 7.65
N LEU A 241 45.78 6.60 6.59
CA LEU A 241 45.81 5.25 6.02
C LEU A 241 46.97 5.04 5.04
N ALA A 242 47.52 6.13 4.50
CA ALA A 242 48.69 6.08 3.60
C ALA A 242 50.01 5.92 4.36
N ARG A 243 50.03 6.17 5.69
CA ARG A 243 51.24 6.14 6.53
C ARG A 243 51.48 4.84 7.30
N ARG A 244 50.58 3.87 7.22
CA ARG A 244 50.75 2.59 7.91
C ARG A 244 51.52 1.61 7.00
N HIS A 245 52.82 1.54 7.24
CA HIS A 245 53.70 0.45 6.83
C HIS A 245 54.33 -0.17 8.06
#